data_AF-A0A6V7PN95-F1
#
_entry.id   AF-A0A6V7PN95-F1
#
_cell.length_a   1.000
_cell.length_b   1.000
_cell.length_c   1.000
_cell.angle_alpha   90.00
_cell.angle_beta   90.00
_cell.angle_gamma   90.00
#
_symmetry.space_group_name_H-M   'P 1'
#
loop_
_entity.id
_entity.type
_entity.pdbx_description
1 polymer ?
#
loop_
_entity_poly.entity_id
_entity_poly.type
_entity_poly.pdbx_seq_one_letter_code
_entity_poly.pdbx_strand_id
1 'polypeptide(L)'
;MGIDEVLQRHAGEFGAWQLRHFLLTSAAWALEALHTMVMIFADREPPRFCALGPGRCTDPDPCRPASAGWAWAGGPGASTVAQWGLVCADRYKVGLVQSTFFAGCMLGAGVFGHLSDSFLGRKGSLLVYAS
;
A
#
# COMPACT_ATOMS: atom_id res chain seq x y z
N MET A 1 -6.41 6.59 40.58
CA MET A 1 -5.36 5.91 39.80
C MET A 1 -5.41 6.44 38.39
N GLY A 2 -4.39 7.19 38.01
CA GLY A 2 -4.25 7.71 36.65
C GLY A 2 -3.79 6.60 35.70
N ILE A 3 -4.15 6.73 34.43
CA ILE A 3 -3.77 5.80 33.37
C ILE A 3 -2.23 5.66 33.33
N ASP A 4 -1.51 6.75 33.56
CA ASP A 4 -0.05 6.80 33.62
C ASP A 4 0.55 5.98 34.77
N GLU A 5 -0.14 5.95 35.92
CA GLU A 5 0.27 5.19 37.11
C GLU A 5 0.03 3.68 36.91
N VAL A 6 -1.04 3.32 36.20
CA VAL A 6 -1.32 1.93 35.81
C VAL A 6 -0.30 1.44 34.77
N LEU A 7 0.05 2.30 33.80
CA LEU A 7 1.07 2.02 32.78
C LEU A 7 2.46 1.87 33.40
N GLN A 8 2.89 2.77 34.28
CA GLN A 8 4.18 2.63 34.96
C GLN A 8 4.26 1.35 35.81
N ARG A 9 3.16 0.95 36.46
CA ARG A 9 3.15 -0.20 37.36
C ARG A 9 3.06 -1.57 36.67
N HIS A 10 2.45 -1.63 35.47
CA HIS A 10 2.26 -2.89 34.73
C HIS A 10 3.13 -3.02 33.47
N ALA A 11 3.52 -1.91 32.83
CA ALA A 11 4.26 -1.95 31.57
C ALA A 11 5.79 -1.79 31.75
N GLY A 12 6.26 -1.28 32.90
CA GLY A 12 7.67 -0.91 33.05
C GLY A 12 8.12 0.19 32.07
N GLU A 13 9.37 0.63 32.15
CA GLU A 13 9.94 1.45 31.06
C GLU A 13 10.01 0.59 29.80
N PHE A 14 9.38 1.02 28.71
CA PHE A 14 9.39 0.31 27.42
C PHE A 14 10.82 -0.13 27.07
N GLY A 15 11.07 -1.44 27.08
CA GLY A 15 12.40 -1.95 26.76
C GLY A 15 12.78 -1.61 25.32
N ALA A 16 14.07 -1.41 25.02
CA ALA A 16 14.55 -1.11 23.67
C ALA A 16 14.06 -2.12 22.61
N TRP A 17 13.87 -3.38 23.02
CA TRP A 17 13.28 -4.42 22.19
C TRP A 17 11.80 -4.18 21.85
N GLN A 18 10.99 -3.82 22.86
CA GLN A 18 9.58 -3.51 22.67
C GLN A 18 9.40 -2.25 21.82
N LEU A 19 10.23 -1.22 22.04
CA LEU A 19 10.24 -0.02 21.21
C LEU A 19 10.59 -0.35 19.76
N ARG A 20 11.62 -1.17 19.53
CA ARG A 20 11.98 -1.61 18.18
C ARG A 20 10.85 -2.37 17.50
N HIS A 21 10.19 -3.27 18.22
CA HIS A 21 9.06 -4.02 17.69
C HIS A 21 7.86 -3.11 17.37
N PHE A 22 7.54 -2.17 18.26
CA PHE A 22 6.50 -1.17 18.04
C PHE A 22 6.79 -0.36 16.77
N LEU A 23 8.00 0.18 16.62
CA LEU A 23 8.39 0.95 15.44
C LEU A 23 8.32 0.13 14.14
N LEU A 24 8.79 -1.13 14.17
CA LEU A 24 8.73 -2.01 13.00
C LEU A 24 7.28 -2.33 12.60
N THR A 25 6.43 -2.63 13.57
CA THR A 25 5.02 -2.90 13.33
C THR A 25 4.31 -1.64 12.81
N SER A 26 4.50 -0.48 13.45
CA SER A 26 3.93 0.79 12.97
C SER A 26 4.38 1.13 11.55
N ALA A 27 5.66 0.92 11.22
CA ALA A 27 6.19 1.15 9.88
C ALA A 27 5.55 0.20 8.84
N ALA A 28 5.34 -1.07 9.19
CA ALA A 28 4.67 -2.03 8.31
C ALA A 28 3.23 -1.61 7.99
N TRP A 29 2.46 -1.24 9.02
CA TRP A 29 1.09 -0.73 8.85
C TRP A 29 1.04 0.57 8.04
N ALA A 30 1.99 1.48 8.25
CA ALA A 30 2.07 2.71 7.48
C ALA A 30 2.36 2.44 5.99
N LEU A 31 3.27 1.50 5.69
CA LEU A 31 3.58 1.09 4.33
C LEU A 31 2.37 0.44 3.64
N GLU A 32 1.64 -0.42 4.36
CA GLU A 32 0.41 -1.05 3.87
C GLU A 32 -0.68 -0.01 3.55
N ALA A 33 -0.85 0.98 4.43
CA ALA A 33 -1.81 2.07 4.22
C ALA A 33 -1.46 2.91 2.98
N LEU A 34 -0.18 3.28 2.81
CA LEU A 34 0.29 4.03 1.64
C LEU A 34 0.11 3.22 0.35
N HIS A 35 0.47 1.94 0.37
CA HIS A 35 0.30 1.05 -0.78
C HIS A 35 -1.18 0.93 -1.19
N THR A 36 -2.07 0.69 -0.22
CA THR A 36 -3.53 0.60 -0.44
C THR A 36 -4.09 1.90 -1.00
N MET A 37 -3.66 3.05 -0.46
CA MET A 37 -4.08 4.36 -0.94
C MET A 37 -3.72 4.58 -2.41
N VAL A 38 -2.48 4.29 -2.79
CA VAL A 38 -2.00 4.42 -4.18
C VAL A 38 -2.81 3.54 -5.12
N MET A 39 -3.06 2.28 -4.73
CA MET A 39 -3.85 1.33 -5.52
C MET A 39 -5.28 1.81 -5.75
N ILE A 40 -5.94 2.36 -4.72
CA ILE A 40 -7.32 2.87 -4.82
C ILE A 40 -7.41 4.04 -5.81
N PHE A 41 -6.49 5.01 -5.73
CA PHE A 41 -6.52 6.16 -6.64
C PHE A 41 -6.06 5.83 -8.05
N ALA A 42 -5.22 4.80 -8.21
CA ALA A 42 -4.81 4.32 -9.52
C ALA A 42 -5.89 3.49 -10.24
N ASP A 43 -6.87 2.95 -9.52
CA ASP A 43 -8.01 2.23 -10.12
C ASP A 43 -9.14 3.17 -10.57
N ARG A 44 -9.21 4.39 -10.00
CA ARG A 44 -10.32 5.31 -10.26
C ARG A 44 -10.10 6.17 -11.51
N GLU A 45 -10.70 5.73 -12.62
CA GLU A 45 -10.77 6.52 -13.86
C GLU A 45 -11.82 7.65 -13.75
N PRO A 46 -11.45 8.94 -13.89
CA PRO A 46 -12.43 10.03 -13.85
C PRO A 46 -13.28 10.08 -15.13
N PRO A 47 -14.48 10.67 -15.09
CA PRO A 47 -15.29 10.83 -16.29
C PRO A 47 -14.57 11.70 -17.33
N ARG A 48 -14.67 11.31 -18.60
CA ARG A 48 -14.07 12.02 -19.74
C ARG A 48 -15.12 12.86 -20.47
N PHE A 49 -14.73 13.99 -21.02
CA PHE A 49 -15.58 14.83 -21.85
C PHE A 49 -14.86 15.32 -23.10
N CYS A 50 -15.60 15.64 -24.17
CA CYS A 50 -15.02 16.18 -25.40
C CYS A 50 -14.70 17.67 -25.21
N ALA A 51 -13.41 18.01 -25.27
CA ALA A 51 -12.95 19.40 -25.10
C ALA A 51 -13.07 20.23 -26.40
N LEU A 52 -13.14 19.58 -27.57
CA LEU A 52 -13.26 20.28 -28.86
C LEU A 52 -14.70 20.66 -29.25
N GLY A 53 -15.72 20.24 -28.50
CA GLY A 53 -17.13 20.52 -28.79
C GLY A 53 -17.86 19.36 -29.51
N PRO A 54 -19.20 19.46 -29.64
CA PRO A 54 -20.03 18.37 -30.15
C PRO A 54 -19.69 18.01 -31.59
N GLY A 55 -19.59 16.70 -31.88
CA GLY A 55 -19.33 16.17 -33.22
C GLY A 55 -17.85 16.18 -33.67
N ARG A 56 -16.93 16.74 -32.88
CA ARG A 56 -15.49 16.75 -33.18
C ARG A 56 -14.71 15.60 -32.56
N CYS A 57 -15.28 14.95 -31.55
CA CYS A 57 -14.81 13.67 -31.03
C CYS A 57 -15.61 12.56 -31.73
N THR A 58 -15.15 12.11 -32.89
CA THR A 58 -15.81 11.05 -33.67
C THR A 58 -15.39 9.65 -33.25
N ASP A 59 -14.39 9.54 -32.36
CA ASP A 59 -13.83 8.26 -31.93
C ASP A 59 -14.12 8.01 -30.44
N PRO A 60 -14.81 6.92 -30.08
CA PRO A 60 -15.05 6.55 -28.69
C PRO A 60 -13.81 5.95 -28.00
N ASP A 61 -12.70 5.74 -28.71
CA ASP A 61 -11.52 5.04 -28.19
C ASP A 61 -10.94 5.74 -26.94
N PRO A 62 -10.97 5.08 -25.76
CA PRO A 62 -10.40 5.61 -24.51
C PRO A 62 -8.86 5.67 -24.51
N CYS A 63 -8.19 5.07 -25.50
CA CYS A 63 -6.74 4.95 -25.54
C CYS A 63 -6.04 6.08 -26.28
N ARG A 64 -6.79 6.96 -26.97
CA ARG A 64 -6.20 8.09 -27.67
C ARG A 64 -5.76 9.16 -26.67
N PRO A 65 -4.59 9.81 -26.79
CA PRO A 65 -4.16 10.86 -25.86
C PRO A 65 -5.11 12.06 -25.87
N ALA A 66 -5.09 12.91 -24.83
CA ALA A 66 -5.95 14.11 -24.74
C ALA A 66 -5.81 15.09 -25.92
N SER A 67 -4.68 15.05 -26.64
CA SER A 67 -4.48 15.76 -27.93
C SER A 67 -5.43 15.29 -29.05
N ALA A 68 -6.11 14.16 -28.85
CA ALA A 68 -7.19 13.63 -29.69
C ALA A 68 -8.52 14.36 -29.52
N GLY A 69 -8.66 15.15 -28.46
CA GLY A 69 -9.80 16.04 -28.29
C GLY A 69 -10.75 15.76 -27.15
N TRP A 70 -10.40 14.84 -26.27
CA TRP A 70 -11.09 14.61 -25.01
C TRP A 70 -10.20 15.04 -23.83
N ALA A 71 -10.83 15.43 -22.73
CA ALA A 71 -10.17 15.81 -21.48
C ALA A 71 -10.84 15.14 -20.29
N TRP A 72 -10.07 14.93 -19.21
CA TRP A 72 -10.61 14.45 -17.93
C TRP A 72 -11.44 15.53 -17.26
N ALA A 73 -12.63 15.17 -16.76
CA ALA A 73 -13.42 16.04 -15.92
C ALA A 73 -12.63 16.38 -14.65
N GLY A 74 -12.39 17.68 -14.42
CA GLY A 74 -11.56 18.17 -13.30
C GLY A 74 -10.06 18.30 -13.61
N GLY A 75 -9.62 17.98 -14.83
CA GLY A 75 -8.23 18.19 -15.27
C GLY A 75 -7.21 17.17 -14.74
N PRO A 76 -5.89 17.44 -14.91
CA PRO A 76 -4.82 16.50 -14.55
C PRO A 76 -4.72 16.18 -13.06
N GLY A 77 -5.22 17.06 -12.19
CA GLY A 77 -5.22 16.86 -10.73
C GLY A 77 -6.43 16.11 -10.19
N ALA A 78 -7.39 15.72 -11.03
CA ALA A 78 -8.63 15.09 -10.59
C ALA A 78 -8.44 13.65 -10.10
N SER A 79 -7.43 12.94 -10.61
CA SER A 79 -7.10 11.57 -10.23
C SER A 79 -5.66 11.24 -10.57
N THR A 80 -5.06 10.30 -9.84
CA THR A 80 -3.74 9.71 -10.15
C THR A 80 -3.72 9.14 -11.57
N VAL A 81 -4.85 8.58 -12.04
CA VAL A 81 -4.98 8.12 -13.43
C VAL A 81 -4.82 9.27 -14.43
N ALA A 82 -5.42 10.43 -14.15
CA ALA A 82 -5.37 11.60 -15.03
C ALA A 82 -3.99 12.28 -15.03
N GLN A 83 -3.31 12.31 -13.88
CA GLN A 83 -1.98 12.90 -13.75
C GLN A 83 -0.90 12.10 -14.47
N TRP A 84 -0.96 10.77 -14.36
CA TRP A 84 0.11 9.87 -14.83
C TRP A 84 -0.26 9.12 -16.11
N GLY A 85 -1.51 9.24 -16.59
CA GLY A 85 -1.96 8.62 -17.83
C GLY A 85 -2.06 7.10 -17.78
N LEU A 86 -2.46 6.50 -16.65
CA LEU A 86 -2.54 5.04 -16.44
C LEU A 86 -3.68 4.35 -17.22
N VAL A 87 -3.98 4.82 -18.43
CA VAL A 87 -5.01 4.26 -19.31
C VAL A 87 -4.38 3.34 -20.34
N CYS A 88 -5.14 2.33 -20.77
CA CYS A 88 -4.78 1.45 -21.88
C CYS A 88 -3.39 0.82 -21.74
N ALA A 89 -2.40 1.28 -22.51
CA ALA A 89 -1.05 0.73 -22.51
C ALA A 89 -0.33 0.87 -21.15
N ASP A 90 -0.73 1.81 -20.30
CA ASP A 90 -0.09 2.04 -19.00
C ASP A 90 -0.87 1.46 -17.81
N ARG A 91 -2.04 0.84 -18.05
CA ARG A 91 -2.87 0.23 -16.99
C ARG A 91 -2.15 -0.91 -16.26
N TYR A 92 -1.25 -1.62 -16.95
CA TYR A 92 -0.48 -2.73 -16.35
C TYR A 92 0.42 -2.26 -15.20
N LYS A 93 0.79 -0.98 -15.13
CA LYS A 93 1.65 -0.43 -14.07
C LYS A 93 1.02 -0.61 -12.69
N VAL A 94 -0.31 -0.48 -12.58
CA VAL A 94 -1.05 -0.73 -11.33
C VAL A 94 -0.93 -2.19 -10.91
N GLY A 95 -1.13 -3.11 -11.86
CA GLY A 95 -1.00 -4.55 -11.63
C GLY A 95 0.42 -4.94 -11.23
N LEU A 96 1.44 -4.32 -11.85
CA LEU A 96 2.84 -4.58 -11.54
C LEU A 96 3.19 -4.20 -10.09
N VAL A 97 2.73 -3.04 -9.61
CA VAL A 97 2.95 -2.60 -8.22
C VAL A 97 2.31 -3.58 -7.24
N GLN A 98 1.06 -3.98 -7.49
CA GLN A 98 0.34 -4.95 -6.67
C GLN A 98 1.05 -6.32 -6.63
N SER A 99 1.48 -6.83 -7.79
CA SER A 99 2.22 -8.10 -7.87
C SER A 99 3.54 -8.04 -7.13
N THR A 100 4.27 -6.92 -7.26
CA THR A 100 5.55 -6.72 -6.56
C THR A 100 5.37 -6.70 -5.05
N PHE A 101 4.30 -6.06 -4.55
CA PHE A 101 3.95 -6.05 -3.14
C PHE A 101 3.70 -7.46 -2.59
N PHE A 102 2.82 -8.23 -3.23
CA PHE A 102 2.53 -9.61 -2.79
C PHE A 102 3.75 -10.53 -2.89
N ALA A 103 4.58 -10.37 -3.91
CA ALA A 103 5.84 -11.10 -4.01
C ALA A 103 6.77 -10.77 -2.82
N GLY A 104 6.87 -9.50 -2.44
CA GLY A 104 7.60 -9.06 -1.25
C GLY A 104 7.05 -9.67 0.03
N CYS A 105 5.73 -9.69 0.21
CA CYS A 105 5.07 -10.34 1.36
C CYS A 105 5.38 -11.84 1.43
N MET A 106 5.34 -12.55 0.30
CA MET A 106 5.64 -13.98 0.24
C MET A 106 7.08 -14.29 0.63
N LEU A 107 8.04 -13.50 0.11
CA LEU A 107 9.46 -13.64 0.46
C LEU A 107 9.69 -13.34 1.95
N GLY A 108 9.08 -12.27 2.47
CA GLY A 108 9.15 -11.92 3.88
C GLY A 108 8.60 -13.03 4.77
N ALA A 109 7.39 -13.51 4.48
CA ALA A 109 6.76 -14.60 5.22
C ALA A 109 7.60 -15.89 5.18
N GLY A 110 8.21 -16.21 4.04
CA GLY A 110 9.09 -17.37 3.91
C GLY A 110 10.34 -17.26 4.80
N VAL A 111 11.04 -16.12 4.75
CA VAL A 111 12.26 -15.88 5.54
C VAL A 111 11.95 -15.85 7.03
N PHE A 112 10.97 -15.05 7.46
CA PHE A 112 10.60 -14.95 8.87
C PHE A 112 9.95 -16.22 9.41
N GLY A 113 9.16 -16.92 8.59
CA GLY A 113 8.59 -18.22 8.93
C GLY A 113 9.67 -19.26 9.17
N HIS A 114 10.64 -19.37 8.27
CA HIS A 114 11.76 -20.30 8.41
C HIS A 114 12.66 -19.96 9.61
N LEU A 115 12.94 -18.67 9.84
CA LEU A 115 13.71 -18.23 11.01
C LEU A 115 12.94 -18.47 12.31
N SER A 116 11.63 -18.26 12.35
CA SER A 116 10.80 -18.55 13.53
C SER A 116 10.82 -20.04 13.86
N ASP A 117 10.65 -20.89 12.84
CA ASP A 117 10.68 -22.35 13.00
C ASP A 117 12.07 -22.87 13.38
N SER A 118 13.15 -22.22 12.94
CA SER A 118 14.53 -22.67 13.23
C SER A 118 15.12 -22.06 14.51
N PHE A 119 14.88 -20.78 14.77
CA PHE A 119 15.50 -20.01 15.87
C PHE A 119 14.66 -20.05 17.16
N LEU A 120 13.32 -20.10 17.05
CA LEU A 120 12.40 -20.29 18.18
C LEU A 120 11.82 -21.72 18.24
N GLY A 121 12.05 -22.57 17.23
CA GLY A 121 11.48 -23.91 17.14
C GLY A 121 11.84 -24.85 18.30
N ARG A 122 10.77 -25.40 18.91
CA ARG A 122 10.64 -26.56 19.82
C ARG A 122 11.54 -26.66 21.06
N LYS A 123 12.71 -26.02 21.09
CA LYS A 123 13.63 -25.93 22.24
C LYS A 123 13.46 -24.64 23.04
N GLY A 124 13.03 -23.54 22.41
CA GLY A 124 12.81 -22.25 23.09
C GLY A 124 11.54 -22.22 23.95
N SER A 125 10.46 -22.89 23.53
CA SER A 125 9.21 -22.91 24.30
C SER A 125 9.33 -23.70 25.62
N LEU A 126 10.24 -24.66 25.70
CA LEU A 126 10.56 -25.38 26.94
C LEU A 126 11.44 -24.53 27.89
N LEU A 127 12.23 -23.61 27.35
CA LEU A 127 13.14 -22.76 28.14
C LEU A 127 12.42 -21.55 28.76
N VAL A 128 11.37 -21.04 28.12
CA VAL A 128 10.55 -19.93 28.65
C VAL A 128 9.65 -20.37 29.82
N TYR A 129 9.34 -21.66 29.97
CA TYR A 129 8.62 -22.19 31.13
C TYR A 129 9.55 -22.84 32.18
N ALA A 130 10.86 -22.88 31.92
CA ALA A 130 11.86 -23.52 32.79
C ALA A 130 12.96 -22.55 33.24
N SER A 131 12.66 -21.26 33.37
CA SER A 131 13.56 -20.25 33.97
C SER A 131 12.77 -19.26 34.81
#